data_AF-A0A961Z687-F1
#
_entry.id   AF-A0A961Z687-F1
#
_cell.length_a   1.000
_cell.length_b   1.000
_cell.length_c   1.000
_cell.angle_alpha   90.00
_cell.angle_beta   90.00
_cell.angle_gamma   90.00
#
_symmetry.space_group_name_H-M   'P 1'
#
loop_
_entity.id
_entity.type
_entity.pdbx_description
1 polymer ?
#
loop_
_entity_poly.entity_id
_entity_poly.type
_entity_poly.pdbx_seq_one_letter_code
_entity_poly.pdbx_strand_id
1 'polypeptide(L)'
;MTEITDHRLLREFLAAISAERGASANTLAAYERDLVDFLAHTHRRNIDATGARPADVTIYLRSLTEAGLAAASRARKLSSIRQFYKFLTAEGHVDENPTELLAGPKKERPLPKTLSVSEVDLL
;
A
#
# COMPACT_ATOMS: atom_id res chain seq x y z
N MET A 1 14.49 11.15 10.48
CA MET A 1 15.31 10.00 10.03
C MET A 1 14.47 9.03 9.20
N THR A 2 13.26 8.71 9.67
CA THR A 2 12.18 7.95 9.02
C THR A 2 11.94 8.37 7.55
N GLU A 3 11.79 9.66 7.28
CA GLU A 3 11.50 10.21 5.93
C GLU A 3 12.64 10.01 4.91
N ILE A 4 13.91 10.00 5.36
CA ILE A 4 15.06 9.81 4.47
C ILE A 4 15.13 8.36 3.99
N THR A 5 14.84 7.41 4.89
CA THR A 5 14.80 5.97 4.56
C THR A 5 13.70 5.69 3.54
N ASP A 6 12.50 6.20 3.77
CA ASP A 6 11.34 5.95 2.89
C ASP A 6 11.55 6.54 1.49
N HIS A 7 12.14 7.74 1.39
CA HIS A 7 12.52 8.30 0.09
C HIS A 7 13.57 7.46 -0.65
N ARG A 8 14.54 6.88 0.05
CA ARG A 8 15.54 6.00 -0.56
C ARG A 8 14.86 4.74 -1.12
N LEU A 9 14.06 4.06 -0.29
CA LEU A 9 13.35 2.83 -0.66
C LEU A 9 12.38 3.04 -1.82
N LEU A 10 11.65 4.16 -1.83
CA LEU A 10 10.77 4.53 -2.93
C LEU A 10 11.55 4.71 -4.24
N ARG A 11 12.69 5.40 -4.21
CA ARG A 11 13.53 5.58 -5.41
C ARG A 11 14.08 4.27 -5.94
N GLU A 12 14.54 3.39 -5.05
CA GLU A 12 15.01 2.05 -5.42
C GLU A 12 13.89 1.23 -6.08
N PHE A 13 12.69 1.25 -5.51
CA PHE A 13 11.51 0.60 -6.08
C PHE A 13 11.17 1.13 -7.48
N LEU A 14 11.12 2.45 -7.64
CA LEU A 14 10.79 3.06 -8.94
C LEU A 14 11.85 2.75 -10.01
N ALA A 15 13.14 2.72 -9.61
CA ALA A 15 14.22 2.31 -10.50
C ALA A 15 14.09 0.84 -10.91
N ALA A 16 13.78 -0.06 -9.97
CA ALA A 16 13.56 -1.48 -10.25
C ALA A 16 12.37 -1.69 -11.22
N ILE A 17 11.22 -1.06 -10.96
CA ILE A 17 10.05 -1.16 -11.84
C ILE A 17 10.34 -0.59 -13.24
N SER A 18 11.13 0.48 -13.33
CA SER A 18 11.56 1.05 -14.61
C SER A 18 12.44 0.08 -15.39
N ALA A 19 13.41 -0.55 -14.73
CA ALA A 19 14.38 -1.44 -15.37
C ALA A 19 13.79 -2.81 -15.75
N GLU A 20 12.99 -3.42 -14.89
CA GLU A 20 12.48 -4.78 -15.08
C GLU A 20 11.26 -4.85 -16.02
N ARG A 21 10.39 -3.84 -15.99
CA ARG A 21 9.06 -3.92 -16.62
C ARG A 21 8.87 -2.94 -17.77
N GLY A 22 9.88 -2.14 -18.11
CA GLY A 22 9.76 -1.06 -19.09
C GLY A 22 8.60 -0.12 -18.76
N ALA A 23 8.34 0.10 -17.47
CA ALA A 23 7.17 0.84 -17.02
C ALA A 23 7.18 2.26 -17.60
N SER A 24 6.04 2.68 -18.15
CA SER A 24 5.91 4.04 -18.69
C SER A 24 6.09 5.09 -17.59
N ALA A 25 6.48 6.32 -17.97
CA ALA A 25 6.57 7.44 -17.05
C ALA A 25 5.24 7.67 -16.26
N ASN A 26 4.10 7.45 -16.91
CA ASN A 26 2.78 7.55 -16.27
C ASN A 26 2.56 6.46 -15.21
N THR A 27 3.06 5.25 -15.46
CA THR A 27 3.00 4.14 -14.49
C THR A 27 3.88 4.43 -13.28
N LEU A 28 5.11 4.90 -13.49
CA LEU A 28 6.03 5.29 -12.41
C LEU A 28 5.45 6.43 -11.57
N ALA A 29 4.95 7.49 -12.21
CA ALA A 29 4.31 8.60 -11.52
C ALA A 29 3.04 8.19 -10.75
N ALA A 30 2.31 7.17 -11.21
CA ALA A 30 1.17 6.62 -10.48
C ALA A 30 1.60 5.86 -9.21
N TYR A 31 2.65 5.04 -9.31
CA TYR A 31 3.26 4.38 -8.15
C TYR A 31 3.80 5.39 -7.14
N GLU A 32 4.57 6.37 -7.61
CA GLU A 32 5.16 7.40 -6.75
C GLU A 32 4.09 8.15 -5.97
N ARG A 33 3.06 8.69 -6.65
CA ARG A 33 1.97 9.42 -5.99
C ARG A 33 1.22 8.58 -4.95
N ASP A 34 0.99 7.30 -5.25
CA ASP A 34 0.26 6.44 -4.33
C ASP A 34 1.07 6.05 -3.11
N LEU A 35 2.37 5.81 -3.29
CA LEU A 35 3.28 5.43 -2.22
C LEU A 35 3.64 6.63 -1.35
N VAL A 36 3.89 7.81 -1.93
CA VAL A 36 4.11 9.04 -1.15
C VAL A 36 2.93 9.34 -0.23
N ASP A 37 1.69 9.20 -0.72
CA ASP A 37 0.50 9.43 0.10
C ASP A 37 0.38 8.42 1.26
N PHE A 38 0.69 7.14 1.01
CA PHE A 38 0.71 6.12 2.05
C PHE A 38 1.81 6.35 3.09
N LEU A 39 3.05 6.62 2.65
CA LEU A 39 4.20 6.87 3.54
C LEU A 39 3.99 8.13 4.39
N ALA A 40 3.44 9.19 3.78
CA ALA A 40 3.04 10.39 4.52
C ALA A 40 1.96 10.07 5.59
N HIS A 41 1.04 9.15 5.28
CA HIS A 41 0.03 8.71 6.25
C HIS A 41 0.66 7.96 7.46
N THR A 42 1.60 7.05 7.23
CA THR A 42 2.26 6.29 8.29
C THR A 42 3.23 7.15 9.10
N HIS A 43 3.92 8.10 8.46
CA HIS A 43 4.81 9.04 9.14
C HIS A 43 4.11 9.91 10.19
N ARG A 44 2.84 10.28 9.98
CA ARG A 44 2.04 10.98 11.02
C ARG A 44 1.93 10.19 12.33
N ARG A 45 2.25 8.89 12.30
CA ARG A 45 2.22 7.97 13.44
C ARG A 45 3.62 7.48 13.83
N ASN A 46 4.68 8.12 13.29
CA ASN A 46 6.09 7.75 13.46
C ASN A 46 6.44 6.34 12.96
N ILE A 47 5.79 5.89 11.88
CA ILE A 47 6.02 4.58 11.26
C ILE A 47 6.66 4.81 9.88
N ASP A 48 7.85 4.25 9.64
CA ASP A 48 8.46 4.14 8.30
C ASP A 48 7.92 2.95 7.52
N ALA A 49 8.31 2.86 6.25
CA ALA A 49 8.06 1.72 5.40
C ALA A 49 8.49 0.39 6.04
N THR A 50 9.60 0.35 6.78
CA THR A 50 10.11 -0.91 7.35
C THR A 50 9.36 -1.38 8.58
N GLY A 51 8.73 -0.47 9.33
CA GLY A 51 7.96 -0.75 10.53
C GLY A 51 6.45 -0.87 10.33
N ALA A 52 5.95 -0.69 9.10
CA ALA A 52 4.52 -0.73 8.85
C ALA A 52 3.94 -2.14 8.99
N ARG A 53 2.76 -2.23 9.62
CA ARG A 53 2.06 -3.51 9.85
C ARG A 53 0.74 -3.57 9.08
N PRO A 54 0.09 -4.73 8.97
CA PRO A 54 -1.21 -4.86 8.30
C PRO A 54 -2.29 -3.89 8.83
N ALA A 55 -2.24 -3.59 10.12
CA ALA A 55 -3.13 -2.60 10.75
C ALA A 55 -2.93 -1.18 10.19
N ASP A 56 -1.70 -0.78 9.88
CA ASP A 56 -1.39 0.55 9.39
C ASP A 56 -1.88 0.75 7.95
N VAL A 57 -1.75 -0.29 7.11
CA VAL A 57 -2.34 -0.30 5.76
C VAL A 57 -3.88 -0.25 5.85
N THR A 58 -4.48 -0.99 6.77
CA THR A 58 -5.94 -0.98 6.99
C THR A 58 -6.44 0.40 7.43
N ILE A 59 -5.72 1.06 8.33
CA ILE A 59 -6.04 2.40 8.84
C ILE A 59 -5.92 3.44 7.71
N TYR A 60 -4.88 3.34 6.88
CA TYR A 60 -4.77 4.16 5.68
C TYR A 60 -5.97 3.98 4.74
N LEU A 61 -6.31 2.74 4.36
CA LEU A 61 -7.46 2.47 3.47
C LEU A 61 -8.80 2.93 4.05
N ARG A 62 -8.98 2.82 5.37
CA ARG A 62 -10.15 3.37 6.06
C ARG A 62 -10.19 4.89 5.94
N SER A 63 -9.07 5.59 6.18
CA SER A 63 -9.01 7.05 6.07
C SER A 63 -9.35 7.54 4.65
N LEU A 64 -8.96 6.80 3.61
CA LEU A 64 -9.35 7.12 2.23
C LEU A 64 -10.85 6.93 1.99
N THR A 65 -11.46 5.94 2.65
CA THR A 65 -12.91 5.69 2.57
C THR A 65 -13.68 6.81 3.26
N GLU A 66 -13.24 7.22 4.45
CA GLU A 66 -13.81 8.35 5.20
C GLU A 66 -13.65 9.67 4.46
N ALA A 67 -12.57 9.84 3.69
CA ALA A 67 -12.36 10.98 2.80
C ALA A 67 -13.18 10.93 1.50
N GLY A 68 -14.05 9.92 1.31
CA GLY A 68 -14.91 9.80 0.13
C GLY A 68 -14.18 9.37 -1.15
N LEU A 69 -12.95 8.85 -1.07
CA LEU A 69 -12.20 8.43 -2.25
C LEU A 69 -12.87 7.21 -2.89
N ALA A 70 -13.10 7.24 -4.21
CA ALA A 70 -13.74 6.15 -4.94
C ALA A 70 -13.04 4.78 -4.76
N ALA A 71 -13.81 3.69 -4.76
CA ALA A 71 -13.32 2.34 -4.52
C ALA A 71 -12.20 1.92 -5.49
N ALA A 72 -12.32 2.26 -6.77
CA ALA A 72 -11.29 1.99 -7.77
C ALA A 72 -9.94 2.67 -7.44
N SER A 73 -9.99 3.90 -6.93
CA SER A 73 -8.80 4.66 -6.52
C SER A 73 -8.13 4.05 -5.28
N ARG A 74 -8.93 3.57 -4.32
CA ARG A 74 -8.42 2.84 -3.14
C ARG A 74 -7.78 1.51 -3.55
N ALA A 75 -8.39 0.78 -4.47
CA ALA A 75 -7.86 -0.48 -5.00
C ALA A 75 -6.52 -0.27 -5.74
N ARG A 76 -6.41 0.79 -6.54
CA ARG A 76 -5.15 1.18 -7.22
C ARG A 76 -4.05 1.47 -6.20
N LYS A 77 -4.34 2.27 -5.17
CA LYS A 77 -3.40 2.57 -4.08
C LYS A 77 -2.95 1.30 -3.35
N LEU A 78 -3.86 0.39 -3.01
CA LEU A 78 -3.51 -0.90 -2.39
C LEU A 78 -2.62 -1.75 -3.31
N SER A 79 -2.87 -1.75 -4.62
CA SER A 79 -2.01 -2.45 -5.59
C SER A 79 -0.59 -1.89 -5.58
N SER A 80 -0.43 -0.57 -5.55
CA SER A 80 0.87 0.08 -5.43
C SER A 80 1.60 -0.30 -4.15
N ILE A 81 0.91 -0.28 -3.00
CA ILE A 81 1.47 -0.68 -1.71
C ILE A 81 1.91 -2.15 -1.74
N ARG A 82 1.08 -3.06 -2.28
CA ARG A 82 1.42 -4.48 -2.43
C ARG A 82 2.69 -4.68 -3.26
N GLN A 83 2.80 -3.99 -4.39
CA GLN A 83 3.96 -4.14 -5.27
C GLN A 83 5.24 -3.56 -4.63
N PHE A 84 5.13 -2.49 -3.85
CA PHE A 84 6.22 -1.92 -3.08
C PHE A 84 6.70 -2.88 -1.99
N TYR A 85 5.80 -3.43 -1.16
CA TYR A 85 6.22 -4.38 -0.12
C TYR A 85 6.71 -5.72 -0.67
N LYS A 86 6.21 -6.17 -1.83
CA LYS A 86 6.83 -7.31 -2.54
C LYS A 86 8.29 -7.04 -2.90
N PHE A 87 8.59 -5.83 -3.38
CA PHE A 87 9.97 -5.42 -3.66
C PHE A 87 10.80 -5.33 -2.37
N LEU A 88 10.29 -4.69 -1.31
CA LEU A 88 11.02 -4.57 -0.05
C LEU A 88 11.35 -5.93 0.59
N THR A 89 10.43 -6.88 0.53
CA THR A 89 10.68 -8.24 1.02
C THR A 89 11.68 -8.99 0.13
N ALA A 90 11.61 -8.82 -1.19
CA ALA A 90 12.58 -9.44 -2.11
C ALA A 90 14.01 -8.90 -1.92
N GLU A 91 14.15 -7.62 -1.60
CA GLU A 91 15.43 -6.95 -1.33
C GLU A 91 15.91 -7.10 0.14
N GLY A 92 15.13 -7.76 1.00
CA GLY A 92 15.48 -7.97 2.41
C GLY A 92 15.37 -6.71 3.30
N HIS A 93 14.65 -5.67 2.86
CA HIS A 93 14.38 -4.48 3.69
C HIS A 93 13.30 -4.75 4.75
N VAL A 94 12.42 -5.73 4.52
CA VAL A 94 11.34 -6.12 5.44
C VAL A 94 11.18 -7.63 5.44
N ASP A 95 11.13 -8.24 6.62
CA ASP A 95 11.00 -9.69 6.77
C ASP A 95 9.60 -10.22 6.37
N GLU A 96 8.54 -9.47 6.72
CA GLU A 96 7.15 -9.86 6.47
C GLU A 96 6.39 -8.77 5.71
N ASN A 97 5.72 -9.14 4.62
CA ASN A 97 4.96 -8.18 3.84
C ASN A 97 3.61 -7.84 4.52
N PRO A 98 3.39 -6.58 4.96
CA PRO A 98 2.19 -6.18 5.70
C PRO A 98 0.90 -6.21 4.87
N THR A 99 1.00 -6.47 3.57
CA THR A 99 -0.15 -6.54 2.66
C THR A 99 -0.62 -7.95 2.34
N GLU A 100 0.13 -8.99 2.72
CA GLU A 100 -0.20 -10.39 2.37
C GLU A 100 -1.54 -10.84 2.95
N LEU A 101 -1.84 -10.43 4.17
CA LEU A 101 -3.09 -10.78 4.86
C LEU A 101 -4.28 -9.89 4.45
N LEU A 102 -4.03 -8.87 3.63
CA LEU A 102 -5.06 -7.98 3.12
C LEU A 102 -5.66 -8.62 1.86
N ALA A 103 -6.42 -9.69 2.05
CA ALA A 103 -7.23 -10.47 1.10
C ALA A 103 -6.51 -11.29 0.00
N GLY A 104 -6.31 -12.59 0.32
CA GLY A 104 -6.21 -13.78 -0.54
C GLY A 104 -6.74 -15.05 0.20
N PRO A 105 -7.22 -16.13 -0.47
CA PRO A 105 -8.26 -17.01 0.08
C PRO A 105 -7.78 -18.34 0.72
N LYS A 106 -8.08 -18.57 2.02
CA LYS A 106 -8.82 -19.73 2.60
C LYS A 106 -8.46 -19.98 4.08
N LYS A 107 -9.55 -20.19 4.83
CA LYS A 107 -9.71 -20.85 6.14
C LYS A 107 -9.20 -20.11 7.40
N GLU A 108 -10.22 -19.77 8.20
CA GLU A 108 -10.22 -19.67 9.67
C GLU A 108 -9.92 -18.31 10.33
N ARG A 109 -10.99 -17.52 10.48
CA ARG A 109 -11.63 -17.05 11.75
C ARG A 109 -12.31 -15.70 11.52
N PRO A 110 -13.42 -15.43 12.22
CA PRO A 110 -14.27 -14.28 11.90
C PRO A 110 -13.50 -12.99 12.15
N LEU A 111 -13.40 -12.16 11.11
CA LEU A 111 -13.16 -10.74 11.26
C LEU A 111 -14.21 -10.19 12.25
N PRO A 112 -13.83 -9.34 13.22
CA PRO A 112 -14.80 -8.71 14.10
C PRO A 112 -15.83 -7.96 13.27
N LYS A 113 -17.10 -8.25 13.54
CA LYS A 113 -18.29 -7.79 12.79
C LYS A 113 -18.42 -6.26 12.81
N THR A 114 -17.69 -5.57 11.94
CA THR A 114 -18.02 -4.22 11.48
C THR A 114 -17.27 -4.00 10.17
N LEU A 115 -17.92 -4.27 9.04
CA LEU A 115 -17.69 -3.67 7.71
C LEU A 115 -18.53 -4.48 6.72
N SER A 116 -19.83 -4.38 6.89
CA SER A 116 -20.84 -4.78 5.91
C SER A 116 -21.66 -3.53 5.62
N VAL A 117 -21.26 -2.78 4.61
CA VAL A 117 -22.11 -1.87 3.82
C VAL A 117 -21.47 -1.89 2.43
N SER A 118 -22.04 -2.60 1.44
CA SER A 118 -23.03 -2.09 0.46
C SER A 118 -22.44 -0.88 -0.30
N GLU A 119 -22.40 -0.77 -1.63
CA GLU A 119 -23.38 -1.15 -2.64
C GLU A 119 -22.65 -1.49 -3.96
N VAL A 120 -23.09 -2.59 -4.57
CA VAL A 120 -22.96 -2.81 -6.01
C VAL A 120 -24.23 -2.21 -6.60
N ASP A 121 -24.13 -0.99 -7.12
CA ASP A 121 -25.10 -0.47 -8.08
C ASP A 121 -24.34 -0.20 -9.37
N LEU A 122 -24.42 -1.18 -10.27
CA LEU A 122 -24.22 -0.97 -11.70
C LEU A 122 -25.59 -0.58 -12.26
N LEU A 123 -25.69 0.68 -12.69
CA LEU A 123 -26.66 1.09 -13.70
C LEU A 123 -26.30 0.45 -15.06
#